data_AF-A0A3M2BE18-F1
#
_entry.id   AF-A0A3M2BE18-F1
#
_cell.length_a   1.000
_cell.length_b   1.000
_cell.length_c   1.000
_cell.angle_alpha   90.00
_cell.angle_beta   90.00
_cell.angle_gamma   90.00
#
_symmetry.space_group_name_H-M   'P 1'
#
loop_
_entity.id
_entity.type
_entity.pdbx_description
1 polymer ?
#
loop_
_entity_poly.entity_id
_entity_poly.type
_entity_poly.pdbx_seq_one_letter_code
_entity_poly.pdbx_strand_id
1 'polypeptide(L)'
;MAKTNHARVGDALELLNEGLRPFVERELESKYKDGWKEIVTAYFPVSTFEEINWDSAAILKLMWDAWNDVFRNILGRTERSLVSELRDVRNKWA
;
A
#
# COMPACT_ATOMS: atom_id res chain seq x y z
N MET A 1 25.35 6.74 -16.64
CA MET A 1 24.40 7.59 -17.41
C MET A 1 23.55 8.37 -16.41
N ALA A 2 23.15 9.61 -16.75
CA ALA A 2 22.25 10.36 -15.88
C ALA A 2 20.88 9.67 -15.84
N LYS A 3 20.36 9.46 -14.63
CA LYS A 3 19.07 8.82 -14.39
C LYS A 3 17.93 9.66 -14.99
N THR A 4 17.02 9.04 -15.74
CA THR A 4 15.84 9.72 -16.30
C THR A 4 14.88 10.13 -15.18
N ASN A 5 14.05 11.15 -15.42
CA ASN A 5 13.04 11.56 -14.43
C ASN A 5 12.04 10.44 -14.14
N HIS A 6 11.67 9.65 -15.16
CA HIS A 6 10.81 8.49 -14.99
C HIS A 6 11.43 7.45 -14.04
N ALA A 7 12.71 7.12 -14.21
CA ALA A 7 13.41 6.23 -13.30
C ALA A 7 13.53 6.82 -11.89
N ARG A 8 13.72 8.14 -11.73
CA ARG A 8 13.77 8.78 -10.40
C ARG A 8 12.46 8.61 -9.65
N VAL A 9 11.32 8.75 -10.34
CA VAL A 9 10.00 8.54 -9.74
C VAL A 9 9.78 7.06 -9.41
N GLY A 10 10.24 6.14 -10.27
CA GLY A 10 10.22 4.70 -10.01
C GLY A 10 10.89 4.33 -8.70
N ASP A 11 12.17 4.68 -8.51
CA ASP A 11 12.86 4.38 -7.26
C ASP A 11 12.22 5.08 -6.04
N ALA A 12 11.63 6.26 -6.21
CA ALA A 12 10.92 6.92 -5.12
C ALA A 12 9.66 6.12 -4.69
N LEU A 13 8.95 5.52 -5.65
CA LEU A 13 7.81 4.64 -5.38
C LEU A 13 8.25 3.32 -4.74
N GLU A 14 9.42 2.80 -5.08
CA GLU A 14 10.02 1.63 -4.42
C GLU A 14 10.38 1.95 -2.96
N LEU A 15 11.06 3.06 -2.69
CA LEU A 15 11.38 3.49 -1.33
C LEU A 15 10.12 3.75 -0.49
N LEU A 16 9.08 4.33 -1.11
CA LEU A 16 7.78 4.50 -0.48
C LEU A 16 7.18 3.14 -0.08
N ASN A 17 7.24 2.15 -0.97
CA ASN A 17 6.73 0.80 -0.72
C ASN A 17 7.48 0.14 0.45
N GLU A 18 8.81 0.19 0.44
CA GLU A 18 9.66 -0.34 1.52
C GLU A 18 9.34 0.29 2.88
N GLY A 19 9.07 1.60 2.92
CA GLY A 19 8.71 2.32 4.14
C GLY A 19 7.28 2.05 4.62
N LEU A 20 6.33 1.92 3.71
CA LEU A 20 4.92 1.72 4.06
C LEU A 20 4.59 0.27 4.39
N ARG A 21 5.27 -0.71 3.78
CA ARG A 21 4.92 -2.12 3.95
C ARG A 21 4.93 -2.59 5.41
N PRO A 22 6.00 -2.36 6.20
CA PRO A 22 6.02 -2.80 7.60
C PRO A 22 4.96 -2.10 8.45
N PHE A 23 4.62 -0.85 8.12
CA PHE A 23 3.53 -0.12 8.77
C PHE A 23 2.19 -0.80 8.48
N VAL A 24 1.88 -1.04 7.21
CA VAL A 24 0.61 -1.65 6.79
C VAL A 24 0.43 -3.04 7.39
N GLU A 25 1.44 -3.91 7.29
CA GLU A 25 1.41 -5.27 7.86
C GLU A 25 1.16 -5.22 9.38
N ARG A 26 1.86 -4.35 10.11
CA ARG A 26 1.67 -4.19 11.56
C ARG A 26 0.26 -3.74 11.93
N GLU A 27 -0.32 -2.78 11.22
CA GLU A 27 -1.68 -2.31 11.54
C GLU A 27 -2.74 -3.37 11.24
N LEU A 28 -2.54 -4.15 10.17
CA LEU A 28 -3.40 -5.29 9.83
C LEU A 28 -3.29 -6.42 10.87
N GLU A 29 -2.08 -6.80 11.26
CA GLU A 29 -1.81 -7.75 12.35
C GLU A 29 -2.43 -7.27 13.67
N SER A 30 -2.30 -5.99 13.99
CA SER A 30 -2.87 -5.42 15.21
C SER A 30 -4.40 -5.54 15.24
N LYS A 31 -5.05 -5.28 14.10
CA LYS A 31 -6.52 -5.28 13.96
C LYS A 31 -7.10 -6.69 13.87
N TYR A 32 -6.50 -7.56 13.07
CA TYR A 32 -7.07 -8.86 12.70
C TYR A 32 -6.37 -10.07 13.36
N LYS A 33 -5.27 -9.84 14.09
CA LYS A 33 -4.49 -10.88 14.78
C LYS A 33 -4.06 -11.98 13.81
N ASP A 34 -4.14 -13.24 14.21
CA ASP A 34 -3.62 -14.38 13.45
C ASP A 34 -4.28 -14.58 12.07
N GLY A 35 -5.50 -14.04 11.85
CA GLY A 35 -6.25 -14.16 10.59
C GLY A 35 -6.05 -13.01 9.60
N TRP A 36 -5.06 -12.14 9.83
CA TRP A 36 -4.88 -10.94 9.01
C TRP A 36 -4.53 -11.27 7.55
N LYS A 37 -3.76 -12.35 7.31
CA LYS A 37 -3.33 -12.75 5.96
C LYS A 37 -4.49 -13.19 5.08
N GLU A 38 -5.43 -13.96 5.64
CA GLU A 38 -6.63 -14.41 4.95
C GLU A 38 -7.52 -13.21 4.57
N ILE A 39 -7.67 -12.25 5.49
CA ILE A 39 -8.46 -11.04 5.25
C ILE A 39 -7.82 -10.18 4.16
N VAL A 40 -6.51 -9.97 4.23
CA VAL A 40 -5.75 -9.22 3.21
C VAL A 40 -5.89 -9.87 1.84
N THR A 41 -5.81 -11.19 1.76
CA THR A 41 -5.93 -11.95 0.51
C THR A 41 -7.25 -11.61 -0.21
N ALA A 42 -8.33 -11.36 0.52
CA ALA A 42 -9.63 -11.00 -0.05
C ALA A 42 -9.66 -9.63 -0.77
N TYR A 43 -8.68 -8.75 -0.55
CA TYR A 43 -8.55 -7.46 -1.27
C TYR A 43 -7.88 -7.59 -2.65
N PHE A 44 -7.32 -8.77 -2.94
CA PHE A 44 -6.56 -9.04 -4.14
C PHE A 44 -7.19 -10.20 -4.94
N PRO A 45 -7.05 -10.21 -6.27
CA PRO A 45 -7.55 -11.30 -7.11
C PRO A 45 -6.58 -12.50 -7.10
N VAL A 46 -6.23 -13.01 -5.92
CA VAL A 46 -5.28 -14.12 -5.72
C VAL A 46 -5.83 -15.14 -4.74
N SER A 47 -5.28 -16.36 -4.73
CA SER A 47 -5.78 -17.45 -3.89
C SER A 47 -5.08 -17.53 -2.54
N THR A 48 -3.81 -17.11 -2.49
CA THR A 48 -2.96 -17.18 -1.30
C THR A 48 -2.26 -15.84 -1.04
N PHE A 49 -1.86 -15.62 0.21
CA PHE A 49 -1.17 -14.39 0.60
C PHE A 49 0.19 -14.25 -0.09
N GLU A 50 0.87 -15.37 -0.32
CA GLU A 50 2.19 -15.46 -0.96
C GLU A 50 2.16 -15.07 -2.45
N GLU A 51 1.00 -15.15 -3.10
CA GLU A 51 0.80 -14.73 -4.50
C GLU A 51 0.66 -13.20 -4.65
N ILE A 52 0.48 -12.46 -3.56
CA ILE A 52 0.30 -11.01 -3.62
C ILE A 52 1.62 -10.37 -4.05
N ASN A 53 1.60 -9.69 -5.20
CA ASN A 53 2.68 -8.78 -5.57
C ASN A 53 2.59 -7.52 -4.71
N TRP A 54 3.47 -7.42 -3.72
CA TRP A 54 3.56 -6.30 -2.79
C TRP A 54 4.30 -5.10 -3.40
N ASP A 55 3.82 -4.60 -4.53
CA ASP A 55 4.31 -3.37 -5.15
C ASP A 55 3.62 -2.13 -4.55
N SER A 56 4.12 -0.94 -4.92
CA SER A 56 3.55 0.33 -4.45
C SER A 56 2.08 0.47 -4.84
N ALA A 57 1.65 -0.19 -5.93
CA ALA A 57 0.26 -0.26 -6.36
C ALA A 57 -0.63 -0.95 -5.33
N ALA A 58 -0.25 -2.17 -4.98
CA ALA A 58 -0.98 -3.06 -4.10
C ALA A 58 -1.09 -2.45 -2.71
N ILE A 59 0.00 -1.91 -2.17
CA ILE A 59 0.02 -1.28 -0.85
C ILE A 59 -0.90 -0.06 -0.80
N LEU A 60 -0.78 0.85 -1.76
CA LEU A 60 -1.61 2.06 -1.76
C LEU A 60 -3.09 1.74 -1.98
N LYS A 61 -3.40 0.71 -2.80
CA LYS A 61 -4.77 0.22 -2.98
C LYS A 61 -5.31 -0.37 -1.67
N LEU A 62 -4.55 -1.24 -1.00
CA LEU A 62 -4.96 -1.85 0.27
C LEU A 62 -5.21 -0.80 1.35
N MET A 63 -4.33 0.21 1.46
CA MET A 63 -4.52 1.32 2.38
C MET A 63 -5.83 2.08 2.11
N TRP A 64 -6.18 2.27 0.84
CA TRP A 64 -7.41 2.93 0.45
C TRP A 64 -8.65 2.10 0.76
N ASP A 65 -8.64 0.82 0.38
CA ASP A 65 -9.80 -0.08 0.49
C ASP A 65 -10.07 -0.43 1.96
N ALA A 66 -9.03 -0.70 2.75
CA ALA A 66 -9.13 -0.98 4.19
C ALA A 66 -9.11 0.30 5.06
N TRP A 67 -9.28 1.48 4.47
CA TRP A 67 -9.16 2.75 5.19
C TRP A 67 -10.10 2.83 6.41
N ASN A 68 -11.38 2.54 6.20
CA ASN A 68 -12.38 2.70 7.27
C ASN A 68 -12.23 1.63 8.36
N ASP A 69 -11.76 0.44 8.00
CA ASP A 69 -11.72 -0.72 8.89
C ASP A 69 -10.44 -0.77 9.73
N VAL A 70 -9.32 -0.32 9.15
CA VAL A 70 -7.98 -0.41 9.74
C VAL A 70 -7.42 0.99 10.02
N PHE A 71 -7.20 1.77 8.97
CA PHE A 71 -6.33 2.96 9.05
C PHE A 71 -6.99 4.19 9.69
N ARG A 72 -8.31 4.33 9.62
CA ARG A 72 -9.05 5.50 10.15
C ARG A 72 -8.86 5.72 11.66
N ASN A 73 -8.51 4.68 12.41
CA ASN A 73 -8.30 4.79 13.86
C ASN A 73 -6.91 5.36 14.21
N ILE A 74 -5.98 5.36 13.26
CA ILE A 74 -4.57 5.73 13.46
C ILE A 74 -4.20 6.94 12.61
N LEU A 75 -4.74 7.02 11.40
CA LEU A 75 -4.48 8.05 10.41
C LEU A 75 -5.72 8.94 10.22
N GLY A 76 -5.47 10.22 9.93
CA GLY A 76 -6.50 11.22 9.75
C GLY A 76 -6.88 11.47 8.29
N ARG A 77 -7.65 12.54 8.10
CA ARG A 77 -8.10 12.96 6.76
C ARG A 77 -6.93 13.35 5.85
N THR A 78 -5.89 13.97 6.41
CA THR A 78 -4.72 14.43 5.66
C THR A 78 -3.98 13.26 5.01
N GLU A 79 -3.74 12.20 5.78
CA GLU A 79 -3.07 11.00 5.29
C GLU A 79 -3.93 10.29 4.25
N ARG A 80 -5.26 10.28 4.40
CA ARG A 80 -6.15 9.73 3.36
C ARG A 80 -6.01 10.47 2.04
N SER A 81 -5.96 11.80 2.09
CA SER A 81 -5.73 12.62 0.91
C SER A 81 -4.36 12.32 0.29
N LEU A 82 -3.30 12.19 1.10
CA LEU A 82 -1.97 11.83 0.60
C LEU A 82 -1.95 10.45 -0.09
N VAL A 83 -2.61 9.44 0.49
CA VAL A 83 -2.73 8.12 -0.15
C VAL A 83 -3.42 8.24 -1.52
N SER A 84 -4.46 9.07 -1.64
CA SER A 84 -5.13 9.32 -2.92
C SER A 84 -4.18 9.93 -3.94
N GLU A 85 -3.45 10.99 -3.58
CA GLU A 85 -2.50 11.66 -4.47
C GLU A 85 -1.37 10.71 -4.91
N LEU A 86 -0.84 9.90 -3.99
CA LEU A 86 0.21 8.93 -4.28
C LEU A 86 -0.27 7.85 -5.26
N ARG A 87 -1.53 7.41 -5.13
CA ARG A 87 -2.13 6.48 -6.10
C ARG A 87 -2.20 7.11 -7.48
N ASP A 88 -2.61 8.36 -7.59
CA ASP A 88 -2.70 9.07 -8.86
C ASP A 88 -1.32 9.28 -9.50
N VAL A 89 -0.32 9.65 -8.71
CA VAL A 89 1.08 9.75 -9.17
C VAL A 89 1.59 8.41 -9.69
N ARG A 90 1.38 7.33 -8.92
CA ARG A 90 1.79 5.97 -9.31
C ARG A 90 1.08 5.53 -10.60
N ASN A 91 -0.22 5.77 -10.71
CA ASN A 91 -1.00 5.41 -11.90
C ASN A 91 -0.58 6.19 -13.16
N LYS A 92 -0.12 7.44 -13.02
CA LYS A 92 0.42 8.24 -14.13
C LYS A 92 1.85 7.86 -14.51
N TRP A 93 2.60 7.28 -13.58
CA TRP A 93 3.96 6.80 -13.81
C TRP A 93 3.98 5.49 -14.60
N ALA A 94 3.03 4.57 -14.34
CA ALA A 94 2.88 3.32 -15.07
C ALA A 94 2.41 3.54 -16.52
#